data_AF-A0A3P3T9Z4-F1
#
_entry.id   AF-A0A3P3T9Z4-F1
#
_cell.length_a   1.000
_cell.length_b   1.000
_cell.length_c   1.000
_cell.angle_alpha   90.00
_cell.angle_beta   90.00
_cell.angle_gamma   90.00
#
_symmetry.space_group_name_H-M   'P 1'
#
loop_
_entity.id
_entity.type
_entity.pdbx_description
1 polymer ?
#
loop_
_entity_poly.entity_id
_entity_poly.type
_entity_poly.pdbx_seq_one_letter_code
_entity_poly.pdbx_strand_id
1 'polypeptide(L)'
;MIETPSNEKLFEYMCILGEKLQLQRFSVAQEKQTQYEVEQFMLHANVAFEREKRLSAQDIPDFYIPSKYGCIVLEVKNRYSKRAIYRQLERYAVHENVKGLILLTGTSMHLPGIINDKPAIVVSLGAGWL
;
A
#
# COMPACT_ATOMS: atom_id res chain seq x y z
N MET A 1 25.28 -17.11 10.57
CA MET A 1 23.98 -16.40 10.53
C MET A 1 23.50 -16.44 9.10
N ILE A 2 22.40 -17.13 8.83
CA ILE A 2 21.81 -17.16 7.49
C ILE A 2 20.98 -15.88 7.39
N GLU A 3 21.41 -14.93 6.57
CA GLU A 3 20.62 -13.73 6.30
C GLU A 3 19.27 -14.16 5.72
N THR A 4 18.18 -13.82 6.41
CA THR A 4 16.84 -13.99 5.86
C THR A 4 16.74 -13.17 4.57
N PRO A 5 16.20 -13.70 3.45
CA PRO A 5 16.15 -12.96 2.19
C PRO A 5 15.39 -11.64 2.38
N SER A 6 15.93 -10.54 1.82
CA SER A 6 15.34 -9.19 1.91
C SER A 6 13.84 -9.16 1.59
N ASN A 7 13.36 -10.04 0.71
CA ASN A 7 11.95 -10.14 0.31
C ASN A 7 11.03 -10.66 1.44
N GLU A 8 11.49 -11.58 2.28
CA GLU A 8 10.70 -12.10 3.39
C GLU A 8 10.53 -11.02 4.47
N LYS A 9 11.62 -10.29 4.77
CA LYS A 9 11.58 -9.17 5.70
C LYS A 9 10.75 -7.99 5.20
N LEU A 10 10.77 -7.74 3.89
CA LEU A 10 9.87 -6.76 3.27
C LEU A 10 8.40 -7.17 3.44
N PHE A 11 8.07 -8.43 3.16
CA PHE A 11 6.70 -8.94 3.31
C PHE A 11 6.22 -8.88 4.75
N GLU A 12 7.06 -9.29 5.72
CA GLU A 12 6.78 -9.16 7.15
C GLU A 12 6.50 -7.70 7.54
N TYR A 13 7.32 -6.76 7.06
CA TYR A 13 7.11 -5.33 7.28
C TYR A 13 5.79 -4.83 6.67
N MET A 14 5.45 -5.27 5.45
CA MET A 14 4.17 -4.95 4.80
C MET A 14 2.98 -5.46 5.62
N CYS A 15 3.05 -6.67 6.15
CA CYS A 15 1.99 -7.23 7.01
C CYS A 15 1.83 -6.41 8.28
N ILE A 16 2.92 -6.10 8.99
CA ILE A 16 2.87 -5.27 10.21
C ILE A 16 2.28 -3.89 9.92
N LEU A 17 2.68 -3.25 8.82
CA LEU A 17 2.12 -1.96 8.41
C LEU A 17 0.64 -2.08 8.05
N GLY A 18 0.28 -3.13 7.30
CA GLY A 18 -1.09 -3.42 6.91
C GLY A 18 -2.01 -3.65 8.11
N GLU A 19 -1.56 -4.40 9.11
CA GLU A 19 -2.28 -4.63 10.37
C GLU A 19 -2.53 -3.31 11.10
N LYS A 20 -1.50 -2.46 11.23
CA LYS A 20 -1.67 -1.15 11.88
C LYS A 20 -2.64 -0.24 11.13
N LEU A 21 -2.60 -0.24 9.80
CA LEU A 21 -3.55 0.48 8.94
C LEU A 21 -4.97 -0.06 9.11
N GLN A 22 -5.13 -1.38 9.18
CA GLN A 22 -6.43 -2.05 9.31
C GLN A 22 -7.15 -1.68 10.61
N LEU A 23 -6.40 -1.44 11.69
CA LEU A 23 -6.94 -1.04 13.00
C LEU A 23 -7.44 0.41 13.04
N GLN A 24 -7.13 1.22 12.03
CA GLN A 24 -7.57 2.61 12.00
C GLN A 24 -9.01 2.74 11.49
N ARG A 25 -9.72 3.74 12.02
CA ARG A 25 -11.08 4.11 11.60
C ARG A 25 -11.05 5.28 10.62
N PHE A 26 -10.46 5.04 9.45
CA PHE A 26 -10.39 6.07 8.43
C PHE A 26 -11.79 6.42 7.89
N SER A 27 -12.01 7.71 7.61
CA SER A 27 -13.17 8.21 6.90
C SER A 27 -13.21 7.62 5.50
N VAL A 28 -14.34 7.01 5.14
CA VAL A 28 -14.57 6.45 3.80
C VAL A 28 -15.42 7.35 2.89
N ALA A 29 -15.76 8.55 3.36
CA ALA A 29 -16.64 9.47 2.65
C ALA A 29 -16.02 10.00 1.34
N GLN A 30 -14.72 10.31 1.36
CA GLN A 30 -13.99 10.81 0.20
C GLN A 30 -12.54 10.34 0.22
N GLU A 31 -12.03 9.89 -0.94
CA GLU A 31 -10.67 9.32 -1.07
C GLU A 31 -9.58 10.29 -0.59
N LYS A 32 -9.68 11.59 -0.91
CA LYS A 32 -8.73 12.61 -0.41
C LYS A 32 -8.71 12.72 1.11
N GLN A 33 -9.88 12.64 1.76
CA GLN A 33 -9.96 12.66 3.22
C GLN A 33 -9.34 11.39 3.81
N THR A 34 -9.61 10.23 3.22
CA THR A 34 -8.97 8.96 3.61
C THR A 34 -7.45 9.05 3.49
N GLN A 35 -6.94 9.57 2.39
CA GLN A 35 -5.51 9.77 2.18
C GLN A 35 -4.92 10.77 3.20
N TYR A 36 -5.61 11.86 3.52
CA TYR A 36 -5.16 12.79 4.56
C TYR A 36 -5.04 12.10 5.92
N GLU A 37 -6.01 11.28 6.30
CA GLU A 37 -5.96 10.57 7.59
C GLU A 37 -4.89 9.46 7.61
N VAL A 38 -4.66 8.78 6.48
CA VAL A 38 -3.53 7.85 6.33
C VAL A 38 -2.20 8.57 6.52
N GLU A 39 -2.03 9.76 5.95
CA GLU A 39 -0.84 10.61 6.17
C GLU A 39 -0.66 10.95 7.66
N GLN A 40 -1.73 11.41 8.34
CA GLN A 40 -1.65 11.70 9.77
C GLN A 40 -1.26 10.46 10.58
N PHE A 41 -1.81 9.29 10.23
CA PHE A 41 -1.42 8.02 10.85
C PHE A 41 0.08 7.72 10.64
N MET A 42 0.58 7.84 9.40
CA MET A 42 1.99 7.55 9.09
C MET A 42 2.95 8.48 9.84
N LEU A 43 2.60 9.77 9.93
CA LEU A 43 3.35 10.76 10.71
C LEU A 43 3.42 10.38 12.19
N HIS A 44 2.27 10.09 12.81
CA HIS A 44 2.23 9.67 14.22
C HIS A 44 2.96 8.34 14.48
N ALA A 45 2.91 7.41 13.52
CA ALA A 45 3.58 6.12 13.59
C ALA A 45 5.09 6.19 13.28
N ASN A 46 5.63 7.38 12.97
CA ASN A 46 7.02 7.58 12.51
C ASN A 46 7.39 6.70 11.30
N VAL A 47 6.45 6.50 10.39
CA VAL A 47 6.68 5.80 9.12
C VAL A 47 7.14 6.83 8.09
N ALA A 48 8.28 6.60 7.43
CA ALA A 48 8.75 7.47 6.35
C ALA A 48 7.90 7.25 5.09
N PHE A 49 7.46 8.34 4.45
CA PHE A 49 6.73 8.29 3.19
C PHE A 49 6.94 9.55 2.35
N GLU A 50 6.66 9.44 1.06
CA GLU A 50 6.48 10.55 0.12
C GLU A 50 5.07 10.43 -0.48
N ARG A 51 4.28 11.51 -0.42
CA ARG A 51 2.98 11.56 -1.08
C ARG A 51 3.13 11.81 -2.57
N GLU A 52 2.24 11.20 -3.36
CA GLU A 52 2.11 11.46 -4.80
C GLU A 52 3.47 11.41 -5.53
N LYS A 53 4.33 10.46 -5.13
CA LYS A 53 5.67 10.33 -5.70
C LYS A 53 5.55 9.87 -7.15
N ARG A 54 6.06 10.67 -8.07
CA ARG A 54 6.07 10.35 -9.48
C ARG A 54 7.06 9.21 -9.78
N LEU A 55 6.55 8.04 -10.18
CA LEU A 55 7.37 6.91 -10.67
C LEU A 55 7.66 7.04 -12.17
N SER A 56 6.70 7.56 -12.92
CA SER A 56 6.79 7.86 -14.34
C SER A 56 5.89 9.04 -14.70
N ALA A 57 5.81 9.41 -15.98
CA ALA A 57 4.86 10.43 -16.42
C ALA A 57 3.40 10.11 -16.09
N GLN A 58 3.01 8.82 -16.05
CA GLN A 58 1.62 8.38 -15.83
C GLN A 58 1.39 7.59 -14.53
N ASP A 59 2.45 7.33 -13.76
CA ASP A 59 2.37 6.50 -12.55
C ASP A 59 2.71 7.34 -11.32
N ILE A 60 1.68 7.63 -10.51
CA ILE A 60 1.77 8.41 -9.28
C ILE A 60 0.96 7.67 -8.22
N PRO A 61 1.59 6.80 -7.41
CA PRO A 61 0.96 6.23 -6.22
C PRO A 61 0.57 7.31 -5.21
N ASP A 62 -0.47 7.04 -4.43
CA ASP A 62 -0.87 7.92 -3.31
C ASP A 62 0.27 8.08 -2.29
N PHE A 63 0.94 6.97 -1.96
CA PHE A 63 2.07 6.93 -1.04
C PHE A 63 3.20 6.05 -1.55
N TYR A 64 4.43 6.57 -1.43
CA TYR A 64 5.67 5.84 -1.62
C TYR A 64 6.41 5.74 -0.30
N ILE A 65 6.66 4.51 0.17
CA ILE A 65 7.12 4.22 1.52
C ILE A 65 8.52 3.59 1.43
N PRO A 66 9.60 4.38 1.53
CA PRO A 66 10.94 3.83 1.61
C PRO A 66 11.14 3.10 2.94
N SER A 67 11.75 1.92 2.88
CA SER A 67 12.15 1.17 4.07
C SER A 67 13.55 0.57 3.85
N LYS A 68 14.17 0.09 4.93
CA LYS A 68 15.45 -0.62 4.86
C LYS A 68 15.39 -1.95 4.08
N TYR A 69 14.18 -2.46 3.78
CA TYR A 69 13.97 -3.71 3.05
C TYR A 69 13.58 -3.50 1.58
N GLY A 70 13.35 -2.25 1.17
CA GLY A 70 12.82 -1.90 -0.15
C GLY A 70 11.70 -0.87 -0.07
N CYS A 71 11.33 -0.30 -1.21
CA CYS A 71 10.26 0.70 -1.27
C CYS A 71 8.91 0.05 -1.56
N ILE A 72 7.89 0.46 -0.82
CA ILE A 72 6.53 -0.04 -0.94
C ILE A 72 5.66 1.06 -1.51
N VAL A 73 4.76 0.69 -2.41
CA VAL A 73 3.67 1.57 -2.85
C VAL A 73 2.42 1.23 -2.04
N LEU A 74 1.78 2.27 -1.50
CA LEU A 74 0.46 2.18 -0.89
C LEU A 74 -0.52 3.00 -1.73
N GLU A 75 -1.54 2.32 -2.27
CA GLU A 75 -2.63 2.94 -3.04
C GLU A 75 -3.93 2.88 -2.22
N VAL A 76 -4.67 3.99 -2.15
CA VAL A 76 -5.90 4.14 -1.39
C VAL A 76 -7.10 4.24 -2.33
N LYS A 77 -8.13 3.42 -2.12
CA LYS A 77 -9.35 3.42 -2.94
C LYS A 77 -10.60 3.15 -2.10
N ASN A 78 -11.49 4.13 -1.95
CA ASN A 78 -12.72 3.90 -1.17
C ASN A 78 -13.68 2.97 -1.90
N ARG A 79 -13.97 3.28 -3.17
CA ARG A 79 -14.77 2.45 -4.07
C ARG A 79 -14.29 2.63 -5.49
N TYR A 80 -13.75 1.58 -6.10
CA TYR A 80 -13.22 1.65 -7.46
C TYR A 80 -13.38 0.30 -8.18
N SER A 81 -13.26 0.32 -9.51
CA SER A 81 -13.35 -0.92 -10.30
C SER A 81 -12.19 -1.85 -9.97
N LYS A 82 -12.49 -3.09 -9.55
CA LYS A 82 -11.48 -4.11 -9.22
C LYS A 82 -10.44 -4.29 -10.33
N ARG A 83 -10.89 -4.32 -11.59
CA ARG A 83 -10.01 -4.45 -12.77
C ARG A 83 -9.12 -3.23 -12.95
N ALA A 84 -9.64 -2.04 -12.67
CA ALA A 84 -8.86 -0.81 -12.77
C ALA A 84 -7.83 -0.69 -11.65
N ILE A 85 -8.20 -1.05 -10.41
CA ILE A 85 -7.27 -1.18 -9.27
C ILE A 85 -6.13 -2.14 -9.63
N TYR A 86 -6.46 -3.36 -10.07
CA TYR A 86 -5.44 -4.35 -10.41
C TYR A 86 -4.48 -3.83 -11.48
N ARG A 87 -4.99 -3.24 -12.58
CA ARG A 87 -4.15 -2.67 -13.64
C ARG A 87 -3.27 -1.53 -13.16
N GLN A 88 -3.74 -0.72 -12.22
CA GLN A 88 -2.94 0.35 -11.64
C GLN A 88 -1.77 -0.22 -10.82
N LEU A 89 -2.04 -1.21 -9.96
CA LEU A 89 -1.00 -1.88 -9.18
C LEU A 89 -0.02 -2.64 -10.07
N GLU A 90 -0.50 -3.28 -11.13
CA GLU A 90 0.34 -3.95 -12.14
C GLU A 90 1.31 -2.98 -12.81
N ARG A 91 0.85 -1.77 -13.18
CA ARG A 91 1.74 -0.71 -13.71
C ARG A 91 2.81 -0.32 -12.70
N TYR A 92 2.44 -0.09 -11.44
CA TYR A 92 3.41 0.22 -10.39
C TYR A 92 4.42 -0.91 -10.19
N ALA A 93 3.96 -2.15 -10.30
CA ALA A 93 4.77 -3.35 -10.15
C ALA A 93 5.82 -3.53 -11.27
N VAL A 94 5.76 -2.78 -12.38
CA VAL A 94 6.83 -2.81 -13.40
C VAL A 94 8.07 -2.03 -12.96
N HIS A 95 7.93 -1.02 -12.09
CA HIS A 95 9.03 -0.12 -11.73
C HIS A 95 10.04 -0.76 -10.79
N GLU A 96 11.32 -0.87 -11.19
CA GLU A 96 12.37 -1.57 -10.42
C GLU A 96 12.50 -1.09 -8.97
N ASN A 97 12.28 0.20 -8.71
CA ASN A 97 12.37 0.79 -7.38
C ASN A 97 11.22 0.39 -6.46
N VAL A 98 10.07 -0.01 -7.00
CA VAL A 98 8.94 -0.56 -6.23
C VAL A 98 9.24 -2.03 -5.94
N LYS A 99 9.25 -2.39 -4.66
CA LYS A 99 9.52 -3.76 -4.18
C LYS A 99 8.30 -4.45 -3.58
N GLY A 100 7.25 -3.69 -3.21
CA GLY A 100 6.01 -4.25 -2.66
C GLY A 100 4.82 -3.31 -2.84
N LEU A 101 3.62 -3.87 -2.76
CA LEU A 101 2.35 -3.18 -3.01
C LEU A 101 1.38 -3.42 -1.84
N ILE A 102 0.79 -2.35 -1.33
CA ILE A 102 -0.32 -2.40 -0.38
C ILE A 102 -1.50 -1.68 -1.02
N LEU A 103 -2.64 -2.35 -1.09
CA LEU A 103 -3.91 -1.73 -1.45
C LEU A 103 -4.72 -1.51 -0.18
N LEU A 104 -5.00 -0.26 0.18
CA LEU A 104 -5.95 0.09 1.23
C LEU A 104 -7.30 0.42 0.59
N THR A 105 -8.32 -0.42 0.78
CA THR A 105 -9.58 -0.24 0.04
C THR A 105 -10.84 -0.58 0.82
N GLY A 106 -11.93 0.13 0.49
CA GLY A 106 -13.30 -0.23 0.88
C GLY A 106 -13.97 -1.18 -0.13
N THR A 107 -13.32 -1.47 -1.26
CA THR A 107 -13.83 -2.41 -2.26
C THR A 107 -13.54 -3.85 -1.83
N SER A 108 -14.58 -4.66 -1.57
CA SER A 108 -14.41 -6.08 -1.24
C SER A 108 -13.79 -6.85 -2.41
N MET A 109 -12.48 -7.13 -2.33
CA MET A 109 -11.72 -7.86 -3.34
C MET A 109 -10.47 -8.51 -2.74
N HIS A 110 -9.86 -9.40 -3.52
CA HIS A 110 -8.54 -9.95 -3.24
C HIS A 110 -7.59 -9.55 -4.38
N LEU A 111 -6.29 -9.60 -4.11
CA LEU A 111 -5.23 -9.55 -5.10
C LEU A 111 -4.50 -10.91 -5.12
N PRO A 112 -3.86 -11.28 -6.24
CA PRO A 112 -2.79 -12.26 -6.20
C PRO A 112 -1.74 -11.82 -5.16
N GLY A 113 -1.20 -12.74 -4.38
CA GLY A 113 -0.18 -12.42 -3.37
C GLY A 113 1.14 -11.89 -3.96
N ILE A 114 1.34 -12.08 -5.27
CA ILE A 114 2.46 -11.56 -6.06
C ILE A 114 1.91 -10.90 -7.33
N ILE A 115 2.41 -9.70 -7.67
CA ILE A 115 2.15 -9.01 -8.94
C ILE A 115 3.51 -8.61 -9.53
N ASN A 116 3.83 -9.07 -10.75
CA ASN A 116 5.13 -8.86 -11.40
C ASN A 116 6.32 -9.10 -10.45
N ASP A 117 6.36 -10.30 -9.84
CA ASP A 117 7.39 -10.75 -8.89
C ASP A 117 7.50 -9.92 -7.60
N LYS A 118 6.52 -9.06 -7.30
CA LYS A 118 6.49 -8.24 -6.08
C LYS A 118 5.35 -8.66 -5.16
N PRO A 119 5.58 -8.77 -3.84
CA PRO A 119 4.52 -9.00 -2.89
C PRO A 119 3.42 -7.94 -2.98
N ALA A 120 2.18 -8.40 -2.90
CA ALA A 120 0.99 -7.55 -2.89
C ALA A 120 0.02 -8.00 -1.79
N ILE A 121 -0.44 -7.07 -0.98
CA ILE A 121 -1.45 -7.32 0.07
C ILE A 121 -2.62 -6.35 -0.04
N VAL A 122 -3.78 -6.77 0.46
CA VAL A 122 -4.99 -5.96 0.56
C VAL A 122 -5.29 -5.69 2.03
N VAL A 123 -5.55 -4.43 2.35
CA VAL A 123 -5.99 -3.96 3.67
C VAL A 123 -7.38 -3.37 3.52
N SER A 124 -8.33 -3.83 4.33
CA SER A 124 -9.71 -3.35 4.28
C SER A 124 -9.89 -2.07 5.09
N LEU A 125 -10.44 -1.02 4.48
CA LEU A 125 -10.89 0.20 5.17
C LEU A 125 -12.09 -0.05 6.11
N GLY A 126 -12.83 -1.14 5.89
CA GLY A 126 -14.02 -1.48 6.68
C GLY A 126 -13.73 -2.28 7.95
N ALA A 127 -12.53 -2.84 8.10
CA ALA A 127 -12.24 -3.78 9.19
C ALA A 127 -12.10 -3.11 10.57
N GLY A 128 -11.63 -1.86 10.66
CA GLY A 128 -11.54 -1.12 11.93
C GLY A 128 -12.90 -0.71 12.53
N TRP A 129 -14.00 -0.99 11.83
CA TRP A 129 -15.38 -0.67 12.22
C TRP A 129 -16.19 -1.89 12.67
N LEU A 130 -15.63 -3.11 12.57
CA LEU A 130 -16.23 -4.38 13.01
C LEU A 130 -15.80 -4.70 14.46
#